data_AF-A0AAD4E0C4-F1
#
_entry.id   AF-A0AAD4E0C4-F1
#
_cell.length_a   1.000
_cell.length_b   1.000
_cell.length_c   1.000
_cell.angle_alpha   90.00
_cell.angle_beta   90.00
_cell.angle_gamma   90.00
#
_symmetry.space_group_name_H-M   'P 1'
#
loop_
_entity.id
_entity.type
_entity.pdbx_description
1 polymer ?
#
loop_
_entity_poly.entity_id
_entity_poly.type
_entity_poly.pdbx_seq_one_letter_code
_entity_poly.pdbx_strand_id
1 'polypeptide(L)'
;VPSERIFSSSKETYTLRRSNLSPATLEALQVLKFVYKQDCLKFTEDLVADERDYTISGPVTPRAIDELMAAGNLRKLDELLQNARD
;
A
#
# COMPACT_ATOMS: atom_id res chain seq x y z
N VAL A 1 9.16 15.05 27.71
CA VAL A 1 9.88 15.41 26.47
C VAL A 1 9.22 14.71 25.26
N PRO A 2 9.02 15.34 24.09
CA PRO A 2 8.33 14.72 22.95
C PRO A 2 8.93 13.37 22.53
N SER A 3 10.26 13.25 22.67
CA SER A 3 11.03 12.04 22.40
C SER A 3 10.56 10.86 23.27
N GLU A 4 10.28 11.06 24.56
CA GLU A 4 9.90 9.98 25.50
C GLU A 4 8.64 9.22 25.07
N ARG A 5 7.68 9.90 24.41
CA ARG A 5 6.46 9.27 23.87
C ARG A 5 6.75 8.37 22.66
N ILE A 6 7.80 8.67 21.90
CA ILE A 6 8.23 7.87 20.73
C ILE A 6 9.06 6.66 21.19
N PHE A 7 9.83 6.82 22.27
CA PHE A 7 10.63 5.77 22.90
C PHE A 7 9.80 4.76 23.69
N SER A 8 8.65 5.16 24.26
CA SER A 8 7.79 4.23 25.01
C SER A 8 7.21 3.12 24.15
N SER A 9 6.96 3.36 22.86
CA SER A 9 6.46 2.33 21.93
C SER A 9 7.48 1.23 21.63
N SER A 10 8.78 1.51 21.82
CA SER A 10 9.87 0.56 21.57
C SER A 10 10.16 -0.34 22.77
N LYS A 11 9.51 -0.08 23.92
CA LYS A 11 9.74 -0.81 25.17
C LYS A 11 9.49 -2.32 25.02
N GLU A 12 8.44 -2.72 24.30
CA GLU A 12 8.14 -4.14 24.09
C GLU A 12 9.22 -4.86 23.26
N THR A 13 9.68 -4.23 22.17
CA THR A 13 10.72 -4.79 21.30
C THR A 13 12.08 -4.86 21.99
N TYR A 14 12.40 -3.85 22.81
CA TYR A 14 13.66 -3.71 23.53
C TYR A 14 13.75 -4.63 24.76
N THR A 15 12.77 -4.60 25.67
CA THR A 15 12.89 -5.29 26.97
C THR A 15 12.16 -6.63 27.03
N LEU A 16 11.01 -6.78 26.36
CA LEU A 16 10.15 -7.96 26.52
C LEU A 16 10.52 -9.11 25.58
N ARG A 17 10.97 -8.82 24.37
CA ARG A 17 11.36 -9.86 23.39
C ARG A 17 12.86 -10.15 23.28
N ARG A 18 13.71 -9.48 24.08
CA ARG A 18 15.18 -9.69 24.10
C ARG A 18 15.80 -9.74 22.70
N SER A 19 15.30 -8.92 21.78
CA SER A 19 16.01 -8.73 20.52
C SER A 19 17.32 -8.01 20.87
N ASN A 20 18.46 -8.71 20.77
CA ASN A 20 19.80 -8.20 21.09
C ASN A 20 20.24 -7.13 20.06
N LEU A 21 19.39 -6.12 19.84
CA LEU A 21 19.65 -5.00 18.98
C LEU A 21 20.57 -4.05 19.72
N SER A 22 21.64 -3.64 19.06
CA SER A 22 22.52 -2.63 19.61
C SER A 22 21.77 -1.30 19.80
N PRO A 23 22.16 -0.46 20.77
CA PRO A 23 21.55 0.86 20.94
C PRO A 23 21.55 1.70 19.66
N ALA A 24 22.63 1.63 18.87
CA ALA A 24 22.75 2.32 17.59
C ALA A 24 21.71 1.83 16.56
N THR A 25 21.44 0.53 16.52
CA THR A 25 20.40 -0.04 15.64
C THR A 25 19.00 0.44 16.02
N LEU A 26 18.72 0.57 17.32
CA LEU A 26 17.43 1.07 17.80
C LEU A 26 17.20 2.54 17.45
N GLU A 27 18.25 3.35 17.58
CA GLU A 27 18.20 4.76 17.22
C GLU A 27 17.93 4.93 15.71
N ALA A 28 18.65 4.17 14.88
CA ALA A 28 18.41 4.14 13.44
C ALA A 28 16.96 3.72 13.11
N LEU A 29 16.43 2.68 13.77
CA LEU A 29 15.05 2.23 13.58
C LEU A 29 14.02 3.27 14.04
N GLN A 30 14.31 4.05 15.08
CA GLN A 30 13.40 5.09 15.56
C GLN A 30 13.37 6.30 14.65
N VAL A 31 14.53 6.70 14.10
CA VAL A 31 14.60 7.71 13.04
C VAL A 31 13.82 7.22 11.82
N LEU A 32 14.03 5.97 11.41
CA LEU A 32 13.32 5.37 10.28
C LEU A 32 11.80 5.32 10.51
N LYS A 33 11.36 4.91 11.70
CA LYS A 33 9.95 4.93 12.13
C LYS A 33 9.38 6.35 12.05
N PHE A 34 10.14 7.36 12.48
CA PHE A 34 9.69 8.75 12.47
C PHE A 34 9.56 9.30 11.05
N VAL A 35 10.52 9.00 10.17
CA VAL A 35 10.49 9.39 8.76
C VAL A 35 9.28 8.75 8.06
N TYR A 36 9.13 7.43 8.13
CA TYR A 36 8.03 6.74 7.46
C TYR A 36 6.65 7.01 8.07
N LYS A 37 6.58 7.47 9.33
CA LYS A 37 5.31 7.93 9.91
C LYS A 37 4.81 9.20 9.22
N GLN A 38 5.71 10.06 8.72
CA GLN A 38 5.33 11.26 7.96
C GLN A 38 4.92 10.91 6.54
N ASP A 39 5.56 9.92 5.94
CA ASP A 39 5.24 9.47 4.56
C ASP A 39 3.91 8.73 4.45
N CYS A 40 3.21 8.49 5.58
CA CYS A 40 1.86 7.95 5.64
C CYS A 40 1.70 6.76 4.69
N LEU A 41 2.54 5.73 4.88
CA LEU A 41 2.61 4.54 4.01
C LEU A 41 1.21 4.06 3.63
N LYS A 42 0.79 4.37 2.40
CA LYS A 42 -0.55 4.04 1.90
C LYS A 42 -0.55 2.61 1.40
N PHE A 43 -0.52 1.66 2.32
CA PHE A 43 -0.59 0.24 2.00
C PHE A 43 -1.91 -0.19 1.34
N THR A 44 -2.91 0.68 1.37
CA THR A 44 -4.24 0.44 0.82
C THR A 44 -4.53 1.26 -0.43
N GLU A 45 -3.59 2.04 -0.97
CA GLU A 45 -3.86 2.91 -2.14
C GLU A 45 -4.37 2.12 -3.34
N ASP A 46 -3.78 0.94 -3.59
CA ASP A 46 -4.21 0.01 -4.64
C ASP A 46 -5.37 -0.92 -4.21
N LEU A 47 -5.79 -0.86 -2.94
CA LEU A 47 -6.94 -1.63 -2.41
C LEU A 47 -8.22 -0.79 -2.38
N VAL A 48 -8.15 0.52 -2.67
CA VAL A 48 -9.34 1.36 -2.78
C VAL A 48 -10.04 1.05 -4.10
N ALA A 49 -11.10 0.26 -3.97
CA ALA A 49 -11.98 -0.07 -5.08
C ALA A 49 -12.80 1.18 -5.46
N ASP A 50 -12.78 1.53 -6.74
CA ASP A 50 -13.58 2.62 -7.28
C ASP A 50 -14.94 2.06 -7.71
N GLU A 51 -16.04 2.73 -7.37
CA GLU A 51 -17.40 2.29 -7.74
C GLU A 51 -17.57 2.18 -9.26
N ARG A 52 -16.82 2.99 -10.01
CA ARG A 52 -16.79 2.98 -11.48
C ARG A 52 -16.22 1.67 -12.04
N ASP A 53 -15.32 1.00 -11.32
CA ASP A 53 -14.74 -0.27 -11.74
C ASP A 53 -15.76 -1.44 -11.70
N TYR A 54 -16.88 -1.27 -10.98
CA TYR A 54 -17.94 -2.29 -10.88
C TYR A 54 -19.17 -1.99 -11.73
N THR A 55 -19.16 -0.92 -12.52
CA THR A 55 -20.33 -0.55 -13.32
C THR A 55 -20.45 -1.49 -14.53
N ILE A 56 -21.61 -2.12 -14.69
CA ILE A 56 -21.88 -3.10 -15.76
C ILE A 56 -22.07 -2.41 -17.12
N SER A 57 -22.42 -1.12 -17.13
CA SER A 57 -22.68 -0.32 -18.33
C SER A 57 -21.90 0.99 -18.26
N GLY A 58 -21.05 1.24 -19.26
CA GLY A 58 -20.23 2.44 -19.32
C GLY A 58 -18.89 2.21 -20.02
N PRO A 59 -18.08 3.28 -20.15
CA PRO A 59 -16.75 3.18 -20.75
C PRO A 59 -15.84 2.28 -19.89
N VAL A 60 -15.02 1.47 -20.56
CA VAL A 60 -14.04 0.59 -19.89
C VAL A 60 -13.10 1.43 -19.04
N THR A 61 -12.93 1.08 -17.75
CA THR A 61 -12.08 1.85 -16.86
C THR A 61 -10.60 1.65 -17.21
N PRO A 62 -9.76 2.69 -17.07
CA PRO A 62 -8.32 2.58 -17.37
C PRO A 62 -7.62 1.49 -16.56
N ARG A 63 -8.05 1.28 -15.31
CA ARG A 63 -7.53 0.23 -14.43
C ARG A 63 -7.73 -1.17 -15.01
N ALA A 64 -8.93 -1.46 -15.51
CA ALA A 64 -9.21 -2.76 -16.15
C ALA A 64 -8.35 -2.98 -17.40
N ILE A 65 -8.08 -1.91 -18.17
CA ILE A 65 -7.18 -1.98 -19.33
C ILE A 65 -5.75 -2.28 -18.87
N ASP A 66 -5.24 -1.54 -17.90
CA ASP A 66 -3.88 -1.68 -17.38
C ASP A 66 -3.66 -3.08 -16.77
N GLU A 67 -4.63 -3.61 -16.01
CA GLU A 67 -4.61 -4.96 -15.46
C GLU A 67 -4.58 -6.04 -16.55
N LEU A 68 -5.41 -5.91 -17.57
CA LEU A 68 -5.48 -6.89 -18.66
C LEU A 68 -4.25 -6.84 -19.56
N MET A 69 -3.68 -5.65 -19.76
CA MET A 69 -2.41 -5.45 -20.45
C MET A 69 -1.25 -6.07 -19.66
N ALA A 70 -1.20 -5.86 -18.34
CA ALA A 70 -0.20 -6.46 -17.46
C ALA A 70 -0.33 -8.00 -17.38
N ALA A 71 -1.56 -8.52 -17.40
CA ALA A 71 -1.85 -9.95 -17.43
C ALA A 71 -1.65 -10.60 -18.81
N GLY A 72 -1.38 -9.81 -19.86
CA GLY A 72 -1.22 -10.28 -21.24
C GLY A 72 -2.50 -10.84 -21.87
N ASN A 73 -3.67 -10.54 -21.30
CA ASN A 73 -4.95 -11.10 -21.74
C ASN A 73 -5.66 -10.19 -22.74
N LEU A 74 -5.06 -10.08 -23.92
CA LEU A 74 -5.54 -9.20 -25.00
C LEU A 74 -6.93 -9.60 -25.55
N ARG A 75 -7.28 -10.88 -25.49
CA ARG A 75 -8.58 -11.38 -25.96
C ARG A 75 -9.72 -10.83 -25.12
N LYS A 76 -9.57 -10.88 -23.80
CA LYS A 76 -10.58 -10.37 -22.86
C LYS A 76 -10.69 -8.85 -22.93
N LEU A 77 -9.58 -8.16 -23.23
CA LEU A 77 -9.59 -6.73 -23.47
C LEU A 77 -10.38 -6.36 -24.74
N ASP A 78 -10.18 -7.10 -25.83
CA ASP A 78 -10.93 -6.90 -27.09
C ASP A 78 -12.44 -7.14 -26.90
N GLU A 79 -12.81 -8.20 -26.18
CA GLU A 79 -14.21 -8.49 -25.81
C GLU A 79 -14.85 -7.37 -25.00
N LEU A 80 -14.14 -6.82 -24.00
CA LEU A 80 -14.63 -5.69 -23.20
C LEU A 80 -14.80 -4.41 -24.04
N LEU A 81 -13.89 -4.14 -24.98
CA LEU A 81 -13.99 -2.97 -25.86
C LEU A 81 -15.15 -3.09 -26.86
N GLN A 82 -15.45 -4.31 -27.33
CA GLN A 82 -16.60 -4.56 -28.20
C GLN A 82 -17.91 -4.37 -27.44
N ASN A 83 -18.03 -4.93 -26.24
CA ASN A 83 -19.23 -4.80 -25.41
C ASN A 83 -19.51 -3.36 -24.94
N ALA A 84 -18.48 -2.51 -24.86
CA ALA A 84 -18.65 -1.10 -24.51
C ALA A 84 -19.10 -0.22 -25.70
N ARG A 85 -19.12 -0.75 -26.93
CA ARG A 85 -19.49 -0.03 -28.15
C ARG A 85 -20.95 -0.22 -28.57
N ASP A 86 -21.58 -1.29 -28.10
CA ASP A 86 -23.00 -1.60 -28.28
C ASP A 86 -23.88 -0.92 -27.21
#